data_AF-A0A7K7UNE3-F1
#
_entry.id   AF-A0A7K7UNE3-F1
#
_cell.length_a   1.000
_cell.length_b   1.000
_cell.length_c   1.000
_cell.angle_alpha   90.00
_cell.angle_beta   90.00
_cell.angle_gamma   90.00
#
_symmetry.space_group_name_H-M   'P 1'
#
loop_
_entity.id
_entity.type
_entity.pdbx_description
1 polymer ?
#
loop_
_entity_poly.entity_id
_entity_poly.type
_entity_poly.pdbx_seq_one_letter_code
_entity_poly.pdbx_strand_id
1 'polypeptide(L)'
;RMSKQGKTIIFSIHQPRYSIFRLFDNLTLLAAGRVLYHGPAQKAIEYFQSIGYQCEPYNNPADFFLDIINGDSTAVAMSKIDEPNTEERTEYDKTLAEELAEKYSNSAYYQETKAVLENTSLGDKKKTKAIFRQITYANSFLHQLKWVSKRTFKNLVGNPQASIAQVMLFVSILL
;
A
#
# COMPACT_ATOMS: atom_id res chain seq x y z
N ARG A 1 6.69 1.64 -20.07
CA ARG A 1 6.28 1.94 -18.67
C ARG A 1 5.15 2.96 -18.71
N MET A 2 3.96 2.65 -18.22
CA MET A 2 2.83 3.61 -18.20
C MET A 2 3.15 4.87 -17.39
N SER A 3 3.98 4.76 -16.35
CA SER A 3 4.46 5.92 -15.58
C SER A 3 5.21 6.94 -16.43
N LYS A 4 5.98 6.48 -17.44
CA LYS A 4 6.69 7.35 -18.40
C LYS A 4 5.75 8.06 -19.39
N GLN A 5 4.45 7.72 -19.40
CA GLN A 5 3.43 8.37 -20.23
C GLN A 5 2.69 9.48 -19.46
N GLY A 6 3.23 9.94 -18.33
CA GLY A 6 2.61 10.99 -17.50
C GLY A 6 1.47 10.50 -16.61
N LYS A 7 1.35 9.19 -16.39
CA LYS A 7 0.35 8.61 -15.48
C LYS A 7 0.96 8.38 -14.10
N THR A 8 0.27 8.84 -13.05
CA THR A 8 0.60 8.48 -11.67
C THR A 8 0.11 7.07 -11.36
N ILE A 9 1.00 6.20 -10.89
CA ILE A 9 0.68 4.82 -10.53
C ILE A 9 1.02 4.63 -9.06
N ILE A 10 0.01 4.27 -8.26
CA ILE A 10 0.13 3.97 -6.84
C ILE A 10 -0.34 2.53 -6.66
N PHE A 11 0.44 1.73 -5.96
CA PHE A 11 0.12 0.33 -5.69
C PHE A 11 0.75 -0.10 -4.36
N SER A 12 0.18 -1.15 -3.76
CA SER A 12 0.81 -1.91 -2.70
C SER A 12 1.41 -3.18 -3.28
N ILE A 13 2.51 -3.64 -2.71
CA ILE A 13 3.19 -4.89 -3.11
C ILE A 13 3.77 -5.55 -1.87
N HIS A 14 3.62 -6.87 -1.78
CA HIS A 14 4.21 -7.67 -0.72
C HIS A 14 5.50 -8.32 -1.25
N GLN A 15 6.61 -8.14 -0.53
CA GLN A 15 7.92 -8.79 -0.80
C GLN A 15 8.35 -8.77 -2.28
N PRO A 16 8.54 -7.59 -2.90
CA PRO A 16 9.05 -7.51 -4.26
C PRO A 16 10.49 -8.04 -4.34
N ARG A 17 10.77 -8.81 -5.39
CA ARG A 17 12.16 -9.13 -5.75
C ARG A 17 12.96 -7.85 -6.00
N TYR A 18 14.28 -7.90 -5.76
CA TYR A 18 15.18 -6.76 -5.99
C TYR A 18 15.05 -6.12 -7.39
N SER A 19 14.90 -6.94 -8.43
CA SER A 19 14.73 -6.47 -9.82
C SER A 19 13.47 -5.61 -10.01
N ILE A 20 12.43 -5.83 -9.19
CA ILE A 20 11.22 -5.04 -9.16
C ILE A 20 11.38 -3.83 -8.23
N PHE A 21 11.98 -4.01 -7.05
CA PHE A 21 12.21 -2.91 -6.11
C PHE A 21 13.00 -1.74 -6.76
N ARG A 22 14.03 -2.07 -7.55
CA ARG A 22 14.82 -1.08 -8.31
C ARG A 22 14.01 -0.24 -9.30
N LEU A 23 12.80 -0.65 -9.62
CA LEU A 23 11.93 0.04 -10.56
C LEU A 23 11.11 1.16 -9.92
N PHE A 24 11.06 1.23 -8.59
CA PHE A 24 10.25 2.19 -7.86
C PHE A 24 10.88 3.58 -7.88
N ASP A 25 10.06 4.59 -8.17
CA ASP A 25 10.48 5.99 -8.08
C ASP A 25 10.41 6.47 -6.62
N ASN A 26 9.30 6.18 -5.93
CA ASN A 26 9.09 6.47 -4.51
C ASN A 26 8.68 5.20 -3.75
N LEU A 27 8.99 5.17 -2.46
CA LEU A 27 8.62 4.13 -1.51
C LEU A 27 7.86 4.75 -0.34
N THR A 28 6.75 4.12 0.05
CA THR A 28 6.05 4.41 1.31
C THR A 28 6.03 3.14 2.14
N LEU A 29 6.56 3.21 3.36
CA LEU A 29 6.51 2.12 4.34
C LEU A 29 5.49 2.46 5.41
N LEU A 30 4.59 1.51 5.68
CA LEU A 30 3.49 1.65 6.63
C LEU A 30 3.51 0.50 7.63
N ALA A 31 3.33 0.81 8.91
CA ALA A 31 3.13 -0.17 9.98
C ALA A 31 2.16 0.39 11.02
N ALA A 32 1.23 -0.44 11.50
CA ALA A 32 0.23 -0.04 12.50
C ALA A 32 -0.49 1.30 12.20
N GLY A 33 -0.77 1.59 10.92
CA GLY A 33 -1.42 2.84 10.48
C GLY A 33 -0.51 4.07 10.46
N ARG A 34 0.79 3.93 10.72
CA ARG A 34 1.79 5.01 10.72
C ARG A 34 2.74 4.91 9.54
N VAL A 35 3.22 6.06 9.07
CA VAL A 35 4.25 6.16 8.03
C VAL A 35 5.62 6.07 8.70
N LEU A 36 6.39 5.05 8.32
CA LEU A 36 7.75 4.87 8.82
C LEU A 36 8.80 5.47 7.89
N TYR A 37 8.44 5.63 6.61
CA TYR A 37 9.25 6.29 5.60
C TYR A 37 8.36 6.65 4.41
N HIS A 38 8.55 7.85 3.85
CA HIS A 38 8.07 8.20 2.53
C HIS A 38 9.12 9.05 1.82
N GLY A 39 9.48 8.66 0.60
CA GLY A 39 10.48 9.36 -0.19
C GLY A 39 11.02 8.51 -1.35
N PRO A 40 12.13 8.94 -1.99
CA PRO A 40 12.74 8.19 -3.08
C PRO A 40 13.13 6.77 -2.65
N ALA A 41 12.78 5.77 -3.45
CA ALA A 41 13.01 4.37 -3.07
C ALA A 41 14.51 4.05 -2.90
N GLN A 42 15.36 4.67 -3.70
CA GLN A 42 16.82 4.49 -3.67
C GLN A 42 17.48 5.10 -2.43
N LYS A 43 16.80 6.03 -1.76
CA LYS A 43 17.28 6.71 -0.55
C LYS A 43 16.80 6.08 0.76
N ALA A 44 15.89 5.11 0.68
CA ALA A 44 15.34 4.45 1.84
C ALA A 44 16.42 3.72 2.67
N ILE A 45 17.37 3.01 2.02
CA ILE A 45 18.46 2.33 2.73
C ILE A 45 19.32 3.33 3.51
N GLU A 46 19.72 4.44 2.86
CA GLU A 46 20.53 5.50 3.50
C GLU A 46 19.79 6.10 4.71
N TYR A 47 18.47 6.30 4.61
CA TYR A 47 17.65 6.75 5.72
C TYR A 47 17.68 5.78 6.90
N PHE A 48 17.38 4.49 6.68
CA PHE A 48 17.37 3.49 7.75
C PHE A 48 18.76 3.30 8.36
N GLN A 49 19.83 3.42 7.57
CA GLN A 49 21.20 3.43 8.08
C GLN A 49 21.46 4.62 9.01
N SER A 50 20.96 5.81 8.69
CA SER A 50 21.14 7.01 9.53
C SER A 50 20.46 6.90 10.90
N ILE A 51 19.45 6.03 11.04
CA ILE A 51 18.72 5.82 12.29
C ILE A 51 19.09 4.51 13.00
N GLY A 52 20.15 3.84 12.55
CA GLY A 52 20.78 2.72 13.23
C GLY A 52 20.52 1.32 12.66
N TYR A 53 19.88 1.21 11.49
CA TYR A 53 19.61 -0.08 10.83
C TYR A 53 20.49 -0.28 9.60
N GLN A 54 21.32 -1.31 9.61
CA GLN A 54 22.21 -1.62 8.50
C GLN A 54 21.66 -2.76 7.65
N CYS A 55 21.57 -2.52 6.34
CA CYS A 55 21.24 -3.59 5.38
C CYS A 55 22.52 -4.33 5.01
N GLU A 56 22.53 -5.65 5.21
CA GLU A 56 23.65 -6.50 4.81
C GLU A 56 23.92 -6.45 3.30
N PRO A 57 25.19 -6.57 2.86
CA PRO A 57 25.52 -6.69 1.46
C PRO A 57 24.77 -7.86 0.83
N TYR A 58 24.27 -7.67 -0.40
CA TYR A 58 23.52 -8.67 -1.17
C TYR A 58 22.14 -9.04 -0.62
N ASN A 59 21.69 -8.45 0.51
CA ASN A 59 20.30 -8.60 0.95
C ASN A 59 19.35 -7.81 0.04
N ASN A 60 18.13 -8.31 -0.13
CA ASN A 60 17.09 -7.60 -0.85
C ASN A 60 16.56 -6.45 0.03
N PRO A 61 16.65 -5.18 -0.40
CA PRO A 61 16.19 -4.04 0.41
C PRO A 61 14.72 -4.13 0.81
N ALA A 62 13.89 -4.73 -0.04
CA ALA A 62 12.48 -4.89 0.27
C ALA A 62 12.23 -5.88 1.42
N ASP A 63 13.05 -6.93 1.52
CA ASP A 63 12.97 -7.89 2.62
C ASP A 63 13.55 -7.24 3.89
N PHE A 64 14.68 -6.53 3.78
CA PHE A 64 15.24 -5.72 4.88
C PHE A 64 14.23 -4.74 5.50
N PHE A 65 13.47 -4.00 4.69
CA PHE A 65 12.47 -3.07 5.23
C PHE A 65 11.33 -3.80 5.94
N LEU A 66 10.95 -4.98 5.47
CA LEU A 66 9.92 -5.79 6.12
C LEU A 66 10.42 -6.36 7.44
N ASP A 67 11.68 -6.80 7.51
CA ASP A 67 12.31 -7.26 8.76
C ASP A 67 12.30 -6.14 9.82
N ILE A 68 12.65 -4.91 9.43
CA ILE A 68 12.56 -3.73 10.32
C ILE A 68 11.13 -3.49 10.80
N ILE A 69 10.15 -3.55 9.89
CA ILE A 69 8.73 -3.31 10.21
C ILE A 69 8.20 -4.38 11.18
N ASN A 70 8.62 -5.63 11.00
CA ASN A 70 8.17 -6.76 11.80
C ASN A 70 8.96 -6.91 13.12
N GLY A 71 9.97 -6.07 13.36
CA GLY A 71 10.82 -6.16 14.54
C GLY A 71 11.69 -7.43 14.56
N ASP A 72 11.98 -8.02 13.40
CA ASP A 72 12.81 -9.21 13.31
C ASP A 72 14.29 -8.83 13.54
N SER A 73 14.94 -9.53 14.49
CA SER A 73 16.29 -9.25 15.00
C SER A 73 17.43 -9.32 13.98
N THR A 74 17.16 -9.72 12.73
CA THR A 74 18.14 -9.74 11.63
C THR A 74 18.54 -8.34 11.17
N ALA A 75 17.67 -7.34 11.32
CA ALA A 75 18.02 -5.93 11.14
C ALA A 75 18.67 -5.41 12.42
N VAL A 76 19.89 -5.87 12.70
CA VAL A 76 20.61 -5.57 13.95
C VAL A 76 20.68 -4.06 14.19
N ALA A 77 20.02 -3.59 15.25
CA ALA A 77 20.40 -2.35 15.92
C ALA A 77 21.73 -2.60 16.61
N MET A 78 22.79 -1.94 16.16
CA MET A 78 24.18 -2.14 16.62
C MET A 78 24.41 -1.87 18.14
N SER A 79 23.34 -1.63 18.90
CA SER A 79 23.33 -1.30 20.33
C SER A 79 22.76 -2.37 21.26
N LYS A 80 22.31 -3.54 20.76
CA LYS A 80 21.80 -4.63 21.60
C LYS A 80 22.48 -5.97 21.31
N ILE A 81 23.75 -6.07 21.68
CA ILE A 81 24.40 -7.37 21.88
C ILE A 81 24.25 -7.66 23.37
N ASP A 82 23.35 -8.59 23.71
CA ASP A 82 23.30 -9.44 24.92
C ASP A 82 21.84 -9.67 25.34
N GLU A 83 21.20 -10.72 24.79
CA GLU A 83 20.47 -11.76 25.54
C GLU A 83 19.65 -12.66 24.59
N PRO A 84 19.62 -13.99 24.81
CA PRO A 84 18.76 -14.89 24.07
C PRO A 84 17.40 -15.06 24.76
N ASN A 85 16.33 -15.12 23.97
CA ASN A 85 15.23 -16.10 24.04
C ASN A 85 13.79 -15.55 23.92
N THR A 86 13.00 -16.39 23.25
CA THR A 86 11.57 -16.69 23.44
C THR A 86 10.52 -15.81 22.77
N GLU A 87 9.84 -16.49 21.85
CA GLU A 87 8.55 -16.23 21.23
C GLU A 87 7.48 -15.78 22.25
N GLU A 88 7.07 -14.50 22.21
CA GLU A 88 5.77 -14.03 22.71
C GLU A 88 5.48 -12.64 22.11
N ARG A 89 4.83 -12.64 20.93
CA ARG A 89 4.47 -11.45 20.14
C ARG A 89 3.03 -11.04 20.46
N THR A 90 2.80 -9.90 21.15
CA THR A 90 1.56 -9.10 20.96
C THR A 90 1.55 -7.67 21.56
N GLU A 91 2.52 -7.24 22.38
CA GLU A 91 2.46 -5.90 23.01
C GLU A 91 3.59 -4.94 22.56
N TYR A 92 4.68 -5.47 22.02
CA TYR A 92 5.88 -4.71 21.62
C TYR A 92 5.75 -4.01 20.25
N ASP A 93 4.85 -4.45 19.37
CA ASP A 93 4.75 -3.92 17.99
C ASP A 93 4.23 -2.48 17.90
N LYS A 94 3.48 -2.02 18.92
CA LYS A 94 3.02 -0.62 18.97
C LYS A 94 4.18 0.34 19.22
N THR A 95 5.18 -0.04 20.01
CA THR A 95 6.26 0.87 20.42
C THR A 95 7.30 1.08 19.32
N LEU A 96 7.67 0.03 18.58
CA LEU A 96 8.65 0.14 17.48
C LEU A 96 8.11 0.96 16.32
N ALA A 97 6.86 0.70 15.91
CA ALA A 97 6.22 1.48 14.84
C ALA A 97 6.05 2.96 15.25
N GLU A 98 5.83 3.24 16.53
CA GLU A 98 5.79 4.60 17.08
C GLU A 98 7.17 5.27 17.04
N GLU A 99 8.22 4.58 17.50
CA GLU A 99 9.60 5.09 17.47
C GLU A 99 10.04 5.41 16.03
N LEU A 100 9.84 4.48 15.10
CA LEU A 100 10.22 4.65 13.70
C LEU A 100 9.42 5.79 13.03
N ALA A 101 8.14 5.91 13.36
CA ALA A 101 7.32 7.02 12.87
C ALA A 101 7.76 8.37 13.43
N GLU A 102 8.21 8.42 14.69
CA GLU A 102 8.77 9.63 15.30
C GLU A 102 10.08 10.02 14.63
N LYS A 103 11.01 9.07 14.44
CA LYS A 103 12.26 9.29 13.70
C LYS A 103 11.99 9.81 12.28
N TYR A 104 10.99 9.26 11.61
CA TYR A 104 10.58 9.73 10.29
C TYR A 104 10.03 11.16 10.34
N SER A 105 9.16 11.46 11.30
CA SER A 105 8.58 12.80 11.47
C SER A 105 9.64 13.89 11.72
N ASN A 106 10.75 13.51 12.35
CA ASN A 106 11.90 14.39 12.59
C ASN A 106 12.91 14.41 11.43
N SER A 107 12.72 13.61 10.38
CA SER A 107 13.63 13.52 9.24
C SER A 107 13.43 14.65 8.22
N ALA A 108 14.48 14.92 7.43
CA ALA A 108 14.40 15.86 6.31
C ALA A 108 13.35 15.45 5.26
N TYR A 109 13.18 14.15 5.02
CA TYR A 109 12.20 13.61 4.06
C TYR A 109 10.76 13.98 4.43
N TYR A 110 10.41 13.94 5.72
CA TYR A 110 9.10 14.35 6.20
C TYR A 110 8.88 15.85 5.99
N GLN A 111 9.88 16.67 6.32
CA GLN A 111 9.77 18.12 6.15
C GLN A 111 9.65 18.53 4.68
N GLU A 112 10.41 17.89 3.79
CA GLU A 112 10.31 18.11 2.34
C GLU A 112 8.91 17.74 1.82
N THR A 113 8.42 16.55 2.18
CA THR A 113 7.08 16.08 1.80
C THR A 113 6.00 17.02 2.32
N LYS A 114 6.11 17.46 3.58
CA LYS A 114 5.17 18.39 4.22
C LYS A 114 5.17 19.74 3.51
N ALA A 115 6.34 20.30 3.18
CA ALA A 115 6.45 21.54 2.44
C ALA A 115 5.80 21.45 1.05
N VAL A 116 6.02 20.34 0.32
CA VAL A 116 5.38 20.09 -0.98
C VAL A 116 3.86 20.00 -0.84
N LEU A 117 3.35 19.32 0.18
CA LEU A 117 1.92 19.20 0.46
C LEU A 117 1.29 20.55 0.81
N GLU A 118 1.95 21.37 1.62
CA GLU A 118 1.48 22.71 1.99
C GLU A 118 1.42 23.64 0.77
N ASN A 119 2.47 23.64 -0.07
CA ASN A 119 2.50 24.39 -1.32
C ASN A 119 1.37 23.98 -2.28
N THR A 120 1.10 22.66 -2.38
CA THR A 120 0.02 22.13 -3.21
C THR A 120 -1.36 22.51 -2.65
N SER A 121 -1.55 22.36 -1.33
CA SER A 121 -2.81 22.68 -0.63
C SER A 121 -3.22 24.14 -0.77
N LEU A 122 -2.26 25.08 -0.70
CA LEU A 122 -2.52 26.51 -0.88
C LEU A 122 -2.93 26.88 -2.31
N GLY A 123 -2.34 26.22 -3.32
CA GLY A 123 -2.70 26.42 -4.73
C GLY A 123 -4.07 25.82 -5.12
N ASP A 124 -4.51 24.76 -4.40
CA ASP A 124 -5.65 23.95 -4.81
C ASP A 124 -6.98 24.28 -4.12
N LYS A 125 -7.05 25.08 -3.04
CA LYS A 125 -8.34 25.41 -2.37
C LYS A 125 -9.42 25.95 -3.33
N LYS A 126 -9.04 26.60 -4.45
CA LYS A 126 -9.96 27.03 -5.52
C LYS A 126 -10.30 25.92 -6.54
N LYS A 127 -9.40 24.99 -6.81
CA LYS A 127 -9.57 23.86 -7.77
C LYS A 127 -10.20 22.62 -7.12
N THR A 128 -9.86 22.26 -5.89
CA THR A 128 -10.42 21.10 -5.17
C THR A 128 -11.93 21.25 -4.96
N LYS A 129 -12.40 22.48 -4.66
CA LYS A 129 -13.84 22.78 -4.54
C LYS A 129 -14.57 22.68 -5.89
N ALA A 130 -13.86 22.85 -7.01
CA ALA A 130 -14.39 22.70 -8.36
C ALA A 130 -14.36 21.24 -8.85
N ILE A 131 -13.32 20.46 -8.51
CA ILE A 131 -13.20 19.03 -8.85
C ILE A 131 -14.16 18.16 -8.03
N PHE A 132 -14.45 18.54 -6.78
CA PHE A 132 -15.48 17.88 -5.98
C PHE A 132 -16.92 18.09 -6.53
N ARG A 133 -17.10 19.02 -7.48
CA ARG A 133 -18.36 19.32 -8.16
C ARG A 133 -18.38 18.68 -9.55
N GLN A 134 -18.63 17.38 -9.60
CA GLN A 134 -19.59 16.70 -10.50
C GLN A 134 -19.17 15.23 -10.63
N ILE A 135 -20.01 14.34 -10.10
CA ILE A 135 -19.98 12.92 -10.49
C ILE A 135 -20.47 12.87 -11.94
N THR A 136 -19.54 13.09 -12.88
CA THR A 136 -19.81 12.95 -14.31
C THR A 136 -19.49 11.52 -14.70
N TYR A 137 -20.51 10.79 -15.17
CA TYR A 137 -20.32 9.45 -15.71
C TYR A 137 -19.77 9.53 -17.13
N ALA A 138 -18.87 8.61 -17.48
CA ALA A 138 -18.35 8.51 -18.85
C ALA A 138 -19.43 8.18 -19.90
N ASN A 139 -20.56 7.58 -19.47
CA ASN A 139 -21.67 7.16 -20.33
C ASN A 139 -23.03 7.42 -19.66
N SER A 140 -24.10 7.51 -20.46
CA SER A 140 -25.48 7.69 -19.96
C SER A 140 -26.03 6.45 -19.23
N PHE A 141 -27.02 6.67 -18.35
CA PHE A 141 -27.62 5.60 -17.53
C PHE A 141 -28.18 4.43 -18.36
N LEU A 142 -28.98 4.70 -19.40
CA LEU A 142 -29.57 3.64 -20.24
C LEU A 142 -28.48 2.81 -20.94
N HIS A 143 -27.37 3.45 -21.33
CA HIS A 143 -26.24 2.75 -21.95
C HIS A 143 -25.56 1.79 -20.96
N GLN A 144 -25.30 2.27 -19.74
CA GLN A 144 -24.74 1.45 -18.66
C GLN A 144 -25.69 0.29 -18.30
N LEU A 145 -26.99 0.57 -18.14
CA LEU A 145 -28.00 -0.42 -17.83
C LEU A 145 -28.05 -1.53 -18.88
N LYS A 146 -28.11 -1.16 -20.18
CA LYS A 146 -28.14 -2.12 -21.29
C LYS A 146 -26.92 -3.06 -21.26
N TRP A 147 -25.72 -2.53 -21.06
CA TRP A 147 -24.50 -3.35 -21.03
C TRP A 147 -24.40 -4.23 -19.80
N VAL A 148 -24.74 -3.70 -18.62
CA VAL A 148 -24.75 -4.48 -17.38
C VAL A 148 -25.78 -5.61 -17.49
N SER A 149 -27.02 -5.34 -17.92
CA SER A 149 -28.05 -6.37 -18.13
C SER A 149 -27.62 -7.44 -19.14
N LYS A 150 -27.06 -7.04 -20.29
CA LYS A 150 -26.57 -7.99 -21.29
C LYS A 150 -25.44 -8.87 -20.74
N ARG A 151 -24.49 -8.29 -19.99
CA ARG A 151 -23.40 -9.03 -19.35
C ARG A 151 -23.93 -10.01 -18.31
N THR A 152 -24.84 -9.57 -17.45
CA THR A 152 -25.48 -10.43 -16.43
C THR A 152 -26.22 -11.59 -17.07
N PHE A 153 -27.01 -11.34 -18.13
CA PHE A 153 -27.69 -12.41 -18.87
C PHE A 153 -26.71 -13.40 -19.49
N LYS A 154 -25.62 -12.91 -20.13
CA LYS A 154 -24.58 -13.78 -20.70
C LYS A 154 -23.89 -14.63 -19.62
N ASN A 155 -23.59 -14.06 -18.46
CA ASN A 155 -23.00 -14.78 -17.33
C ASN A 155 -23.96 -15.85 -16.78
N LEU A 156 -25.26 -15.54 -16.71
CA LEU A 156 -26.30 -16.47 -16.25
C LEU A 156 -26.44 -17.68 -17.17
N VAL A 157 -26.48 -17.44 -18.49
CA VAL A 157 -26.56 -18.51 -19.50
C VAL A 157 -25.26 -19.33 -19.53
N GLY A 158 -24.10 -18.69 -19.33
CA GLY A 158 -22.80 -19.36 -19.33
C GLY A 158 -22.51 -20.20 -18.08
N ASN A 159 -23.13 -19.87 -16.94
CA ASN A 159 -22.97 -20.59 -15.67
C ASN A 159 -24.35 -20.84 -15.02
N PRO A 160 -25.19 -21.73 -15.59
CA PRO A 160 -26.57 -21.91 -15.15
C PRO A 160 -26.70 -22.68 -13.82
N GLN A 161 -25.60 -23.17 -13.24
CA GLN A 161 -25.60 -24.00 -12.02
C GLN A 161 -26.36 -23.34 -10.86
N ALA A 162 -26.19 -22.03 -10.65
CA ALA A 162 -26.90 -21.31 -9.59
C ALA A 162 -28.42 -21.22 -9.85
N SER A 163 -28.84 -20.98 -11.10
CA SER A 163 -30.25 -20.94 -11.47
C SER A 163 -30.91 -22.31 -11.45
N ILE A 164 -30.18 -23.34 -11.89
CA ILE A 164 -30.64 -24.73 -11.85
C ILE A 164 -30.79 -25.19 -10.39
N ALA A 165 -29.81 -24.91 -9.52
CA ALA A 165 -29.89 -25.23 -8.10
C ALA A 165 -31.05 -24.52 -7.41
N GLN A 166 -31.29 -23.23 -7.72
CA GLN A 166 -32.44 -22.49 -7.20
C GLN A 166 -33.77 -23.10 -7.66
N VAL A 167 -33.92 -23.41 -8.95
CA VAL A 167 -35.14 -24.05 -9.48
C VAL A 167 -35.33 -25.44 -8.88
N MET A 168 -34.27 -26.25 -8.77
CA MET A 168 -34.33 -27.57 -8.13
C MET A 168 -34.76 -27.47 -6.67
N LEU A 169 -34.19 -26.56 -5.88
CA LEU A 169 -34.61 -26.35 -4.48
C LEU A 169 -36.08 -25.92 -4.39
N PHE A 170 -36.52 -25.00 -5.26
CA PHE A 170 -37.92 -24.57 -5.31
C PHE A 170 -38.86 -25.73 -5.65
N VAL A 171 -38.49 -26.59 -6.60
CA VAL A 171 -39.26 -27.79 -6.96
C VAL A 171 -39.28 -28.79 -5.82
N SER A 172 -38.14 -29.03 -5.16
CA SER A 172 -38.04 -29.95 -4.02
C SER A 172 -38.77 -29.50 -2.76
N ILE A 173 -38.98 -28.20 -2.55
CA ILE A 173 -39.77 -27.66 -1.43
C ILE A 173 -41.28 -27.74 -1.72
N LEU A 174 -41.67 -27.73 -3.00
CA LEU A 174 -43.07 -27.72 -3.43
C LEU A 174 -43.69 -29.13 -3.56
N LEU A 175 -42.85 -30.17 -3.67
CA LEU A 175 -43.22 -31.60 -3.71
C LEU A 175 -43.15 -32.23 -2.32
#